data_AF-L1Q3H2-F1
#
_entry.id   AF-L1Q3H2-F1
#
_cell.length_a   1.000
_cell.length_b   1.000
_cell.length_c   1.000
_cell.angle_alpha   90.00
_cell.angle_beta   90.00
_cell.angle_gamma   90.00
#
_symmetry.space_group_name_H-M   'P 1'
#
loop_
_entity.id
_entity.type
_entity.pdbx_description
1 polymer ?
#
loop_
_entity_poly.entity_id
_entity_poly.type
_entity_poly.pdbx_seq_one_letter_code
_entity_poly.pdbx_strand_id
1 'polypeptide(L)' 'MVNGNTIRQCAEIVEINIATAFFWRHKIIDAIRKFIGYGSLEGVIELDETYFALSYKGNHSKSSILLCQGSQENVAKK' A
#
# COMPACT_ATOMS: atom_id res chain seq x y z
N MET A 1 -9.94 -5.89 2.82
CA MET A 1 -8.99 -5.29 1.86
C MET A 1 -8.90 -6.03 0.53
N VAL A 2 -9.33 -7.30 0.46
CA VAL A 2 -9.75 -7.93 -0.80
C VAL A 2 -11.21 -7.56 -1.10
N ASN A 3 -12.08 -7.64 -0.08
CA ASN A 3 -13.50 -7.32 -0.20
C ASN A 3 -13.87 -5.84 0.05
N GLY A 4 -12.89 -4.93 0.14
CA GLY A 4 -13.17 -3.49 0.37
C GLY A 4 -13.67 -3.06 1.77
N ASN A 5 -13.79 -3.98 2.74
CA ASN A 5 -14.28 -3.64 4.10
C ASN A 5 -13.41 -2.63 4.86
N THR A 6 -14.06 -1.79 5.67
CA THR A 6 -13.40 -0.86 6.61
C THR A 6 -12.84 -1.58 7.84
N ILE A 7 -11.93 -0.94 8.57
CA ILE A 7 -11.33 -1.52 9.79
C ILE A 7 -12.38 -1.78 10.88
N ARG A 8 -13.40 -0.93 10.97
CA ARG A 8 -14.51 -1.09 11.93
C ARG A 8 -15.34 -2.32 11.61
N GLN A 9 -15.72 -2.49 10.34
CA GLN A 9 -16.43 -3.68 9.89
C GLN A 9 -15.60 -4.95 10.11
N CYS A 10 -14.29 -4.92 9.86
CA CYS A 10 -13.41 -6.05 10.14
C CYS A 10 -13.34 -6.37 11.64
N ALA A 11 -13.31 -5.36 12.50
CA ALA A 11 -13.29 -5.53 13.94
C ALA A 11 -14.59 -6.14 14.47
N GLU A 12 -15.74 -5.75 13.91
CA GLU A 12 -17.06 -6.32 14.23
C GLU A 12 -17.17 -7.78 13.79
N ILE A 13 -16.75 -8.12 12.56
CA ILE A 13 -16.83 -9.49 12.02
C ILE A 13 -15.95 -10.47 12.80
N VAL A 14 -14.76 -10.02 13.22
CA VAL A 14 -13.77 -10.86 13.92
C VAL A 14 -13.90 -10.74 15.44
N GLU A 15 -14.82 -9.89 15.93
CA GLU A 15 -15.07 -9.64 17.36
C GLU A 15 -13.80 -9.24 18.15
N ILE A 16 -12.99 -8.35 17.57
CA ILE A 16 -11.74 -7.88 18.18
C ILE A 16 -11.73 -6.36 18.34
N ASN A 17 -10.85 -5.85 19.20
CA ASN A 17 -10.62 -4.42 19.30
C ASN A 17 -10.11 -3.84 17.96
N ILE A 18 -10.58 -2.64 17.62
CA ILE A 18 -10.21 -1.87 16.43
C ILE A 18 -8.69 -1.69 16.33
N ALA A 19 -8.03 -1.44 17.46
CA ALA A 19 -6.57 -1.31 17.50
C ALA A 19 -5.87 -2.61 17.05
N THR A 20 -6.35 -3.75 17.54
CA THR A 20 -5.83 -5.07 17.18
C THR A 20 -6.05 -5.37 15.70
N ALA A 21 -7.25 -5.09 15.18
CA ALA A 21 -7.56 -5.24 13.75
C ALA A 21 -6.64 -4.39 12.87
N PHE A 22 -6.33 -3.16 13.29
CA PHE A 22 -5.39 -2.28 12.60
C PHE A 22 -3.98 -2.86 12.56
N PHE A 23 -3.45 -3.33 13.70
CA PHE A 23 -2.10 -3.94 13.74
C PHE A 23 -2.02 -5.22 12.90
N TRP A 24 -3.06 -6.05 12.96
CA TRP A 24 -3.10 -7.31 12.21
C TRP A 24 -3.16 -7.07 10.71
N ARG A 25 -3.90 -6.04 10.27
CA ARG A 25 -3.92 -5.62 8.85
C ARG A 25 -2.51 -5.37 8.33
N HIS A 26 -1.65 -4.67 9.09
CA HIS A 26 -0.28 -4.39 8.67
C HIS A 26 0.55 -5.68 8.59
N LYS A 27 0.47 -6.55 9.60
CA LYS A 27 1.18 -7.84 9.61
C LYS A 27 0.81 -8.74 8.43
N ILE A 28 -0.48 -8.83 8.09
CA ILE A 28 -0.97 -9.64 6.97
C ILE A 28 -0.46 -9.07 5.64
N ILE A 29 -0.58 -7.76 5.44
CA ILE A 29 -0.08 -7.10 4.22
C ILE A 29 1.42 -7.29 4.09
N ASP A 30 2.18 -7.12 5.18
CA ASP A 30 3.63 -7.29 5.18
C ASP A 30 4.05 -8.73 4.83
N ALA A 31 3.32 -9.73 5.34
CA ALA A 31 3.55 -11.13 4.99
C ALA A 31 3.29 -11.40 3.50
N ILE A 32 2.18 -10.88 2.96
CA ILE A 32 1.85 -11.01 1.53
C ILE A 32 2.90 -10.32 0.66
N ARG A 33 3.33 -9.11 1.03
CA ARG A 33 4.38 -8.37 0.31
C ARG A 33 5.69 -9.15 0.28
N LYS A 34 6.08 -9.75 1.39
CA LYS A 34 7.28 -10.62 1.46
C LYS A 34 7.14 -11.87 0.60
N PHE A 35 5.95 -12.45 0.52
CA PHE A 35 5.68 -13.63 -0.29
C PHE A 35 5.71 -13.35 -1.79
N ILE A 36 5.11 -12.24 -2.24
CA ILE A 36 5.09 -11.86 -3.66
C ILE A 36 6.50 -11.49 -4.15
N GLY A 37 7.34 -10.93 -3.27
CA GLY A 37 8.71 -10.54 -3.62
C GLY A 37 8.77 -9.42 -4.66
N TYR A 38 9.98 -9.15 -5.16
CA TYR A 38 10.20 -8.30 -6.34
C TYR A 38 10.32 -9.24 -7.55
N GLY A 39 9.26 -9.36 -8.34
CA GLY A 39 9.30 -10.14 -9.57
C GLY A 39 9.99 -9.34 -10.69
N SER A 40 10.89 -9.97 -11.44
CA SER A 40 11.32 -9.42 -12.73
C SER A 40 10.24 -9.67 -13.76
N LEU A 41 9.71 -8.62 -14.37
CA LEU A 41 8.79 -8.74 -15.51
C LEU A 41 9.62 -8.83 -16.80
N GLU A 42 9.30 -9.80 -17.66
CA GLU A 42 9.91 -9.98 -18.97
C GLU A 42 8.82 -10.10 -20.04
N GLY A 43 9.05 -9.55 -21.24
CA GLY A 43 8.10 -9.58 -22.36
C GLY A 43 7.40 -8.25 -22.62
N VAL A 44 6.18 -8.32 -23.17
CA VAL A 44 5.32 -7.14 -23.40
C VAL A 44 4.62 -6.79 -22.08
N ILE A 45 4.94 -5.61 -21.55
CA ILE A 45 4.43 -5.14 -20.26
C ILE A 45 3.43 -4.02 -20.52
N GLU A 46 2.22 -4.19 -20.00
CA GLU A 46 1.21 -3.14 -19.95
C GLU A 46 1.21 -2.49 -18.56
N LEU A 47 1.16 -1.17 -18.52
CA LEU A 47 1.19 -0.38 -17.30
C LEU A 47 0.00 0.57 -17.31
N ASP A 48 -0.93 0.37 -16.37
CA ASP A 48 -2.08 1.24 -16.17
C ASP A 48 -1.87 2.17 -14.97
N GLU A 49 -2.20 3.45 -15.13
CA GLU A 49 -2.21 4.41 -14.05
C GLU A 49 -3.59 4.48 -13.38
N THR A 50 -3.64 4.27 -12.06
CA THR A 50 -4.86 4.47 -11.27
C THR A 50 -4.71 5.65 -10.32
N TYR A 51 -5.65 6.60 -10.37
CA TYR A 51 -5.65 7.77 -9.49
C TYR A 51 -6.44 7.50 -8.21
N PHE A 52 -5.84 7.83 -7.07
CA PHE A 52 -6.50 7.81 -5.77
C PHE A 52 -6.76 9.24 -5.28
N ALA A 53 -7.94 9.48 -4.71
CA ALA A 53 -8.27 10.74 -4.06
C ALA A 53 -7.52 10.85 -2.72
N LEU A 54 -6.23 11.21 -2.78
CA LEU A 54 -5.41 11.50 -1.60
C LEU A 54 -5.55 12.97 -1.21
N SER A 55 -5.92 13.22 0.04
CA SER A 55 -5.98 14.57 0.59
C SER A 55 -4.66 14.90 1.28
N TYR A 56 -3.88 15.81 0.69
CA TYR A 56 -2.64 16.37 1.28
C TYR A 56 -2.88 17.69 2.03
N LYS A 57 -4.12 17.93 2.49
CA LYS A 57 -4.49 19.20 3.13
C LYS A 57 -3.54 19.49 4.31
N GLY A 58 -2.76 20.57 4.21
CA GLY A 58 -1.71 20.95 5.16
C GLY A 58 -0.26 20.80 4.67
N ASN A 59 -0.01 20.15 3.53
CA ASN A 59 1.33 20.00 2.95
C ASN A 59 1.46 20.82 1.64
N HIS A 60 1.49 22.15 1.78
CA HIS A 60 1.43 23.09 0.65
C HIS A 60 2.73 23.21 -0.18
N SER A 61 3.82 22.56 0.22
CA SER A 61 5.14 22.69 -0.44
C SER A 61 5.52 21.50 -1.33
N LYS A 62 4.71 20.44 -1.41
CA LYS A 62 4.99 19.24 -2.22
C LYS A 62 3.75 18.66 -2.89
N SER A 63 2.91 19.50 -3.49
CA SER A 63 1.78 19.05 -4.30
C SER A 63 2.19 18.76 -5.74
N SER A 64 3.29 18.05 -5.94
CA SER A 64 3.49 17.32 -7.19
C SER A 64 2.81 15.97 -6.99
N ILE A 65 1.74 15.73 -7.75
CA ILE A 65 1.06 14.44 -7.92
C ILE A 65 2.06 13.31 -7.75
N LEU A 66 1.93 12.54 -6.66
CA LEU A 66 2.74 11.36 -6.44
C LEU A 66 2.23 10.27 -7.37
N LEU A 67 2.78 10.26 -8.60
CA LEU A 67 2.82 9.05 -9.41
C LEU A 67 3.55 7.96 -8.64
N CYS A 68 3.13 6.73 -8.90
CA CYS A 68 3.63 5.46 -8.37
C CYS A 68 5.09 5.56 -7.89
N GLN A 69 5.31 5.72 -6.59
CA GLN A 69 6.65 5.62 -6.02
C GLN A 69 7.06 4.15 -6.08
N GLY A 70 7.72 3.78 -7.18
CA GLY A 70 8.64 2.66 -7.16
C GLY A 70 9.66 2.90 -6.06
N SER A 71 9.91 1.87 -5.25
CA SER A 71 10.95 1.85 -4.24
C SER A 71 12.23 2.46 -4.82
N GLN A 72 12.70 3.59 -4.27
CA GLN A 72 14.05 4.07 -4.52
C GLN A 72 15.01 3.02 -3.95
N GLU A 73 15.54 2.15 -4.81
CA GLU A 73 16.73 1.39 -4.48
C GLU A 73 17.89 2.38 -4.31
N ASN A 74 18.41 2.48 -3.09
CA ASN A 74 19.66 3.15 -2.82
C ASN A 74 20.80 2.37 -3.48
N VAL A 75 21.09 2.66 -4.75
CA VAL A 75 22.35 2.26 -5.36
C VAL A 75 23.44 3.16 -4.78
N ALA A 76 24.10 2.66 -3.74
CA ALA A 76 25.35 3.21 -3.23
C ALA A 76 26.36 3.26 -4.39
N LYS A 77 26.68 4.48 -4.85
CA LYS A 77 27.76 4.69 -5.82
C LYS A 77 29.09 4.52 -5.08
N LYS A 78 29.87 3.55 -5.57
CA LYS A 78 31.30 3.38 -5.29
C LYS A 78 32.10 4.53 -5.91
#